data_AF-A0A899G1M1-F1
#
_entry.id   AF-A0A899G1M1-F1
#
_cell.length_a   1.000
_cell.length_b   1.000
_cell.length_c   1.000
_cell.angle_alpha   90.00
_cell.angle_beta   90.00
_cell.angle_gamma   90.00
#
_symmetry.space_group_name_H-M   'P 1'
#
loop_
_entity.id
_entity.type
_entity.pdbx_description
1 polymer ?
#
loop_
_entity_poly.entity_id
_entity_poly.type
_entity_poly.pdbx_seq_one_letter_code
_entity_poly.pdbx_strand_id
1 'polypeptide(L)'
;MLFFDIFCYWNCEYIMSQTRIWYFNVDAFYDGYPHKTHNIYFKGYYLLQFSYWIQQTFVLLLKLEKPRKDFREFVIHHIITLILIGLSYRFHFTYLGLSVFITMDTTDVFLSLLKLMNYIQCKGQAFVFGFFILLWIYGRHYLNIVFLYSIFTSFKHIGPYELSWEKGHYKCWISQVIIFILLLALQIVNILWLVMILRIAYRFVVHGEAKDDRSDDEDEKLLTKEKGE
;
A
#
# COMPACT_ATOMS: atom_id res chain seq x y z
N MET A 1 -3.32 14.25 3.23
CA MET A 1 -2.46 13.06 3.27
C MET A 1 -2.04 12.79 4.71
N LEU A 2 -1.03 13.46 5.27
CA LEU A 2 -0.51 13.19 6.65
C LEU A 2 -1.56 13.03 7.77
N PHE A 3 -2.57 13.91 7.87
CA PHE A 3 -3.62 13.78 8.89
C PHE A 3 -4.48 12.52 8.71
N PHE A 4 -4.79 12.18 7.46
CA PHE A 4 -5.55 10.98 7.12
C PHE A 4 -4.73 9.72 7.40
N ASP A 5 -3.44 9.74 7.09
CA ASP A 5 -2.57 8.58 7.27
C ASP A 5 -2.31 8.29 8.77
N ILE A 6 -2.16 9.32 9.61
CA ILE A 6 -2.03 9.17 11.07
C ILE A 6 -3.34 8.69 11.70
N PHE A 7 -4.47 9.24 11.26
CA PHE A 7 -5.79 8.77 11.71
C PHE A 7 -6.02 7.32 11.31
N CYS A 8 -5.69 6.93 10.07
CA CYS A 8 -5.78 5.55 9.61
C CYS A 8 -4.90 4.63 10.46
N TYR A 9 -3.63 4.98 10.68
CA TYR A 9 -2.70 4.16 11.47
C TYR A 9 -3.23 3.84 12.88
N TRP A 10 -3.73 4.85 13.59
CA TRP A 10 -4.24 4.67 14.95
C TRP A 10 -5.54 3.84 14.99
N ASN A 11 -6.41 4.02 14.00
CA ASN A 11 -7.62 3.20 13.86
C ASN A 11 -7.29 1.75 13.47
N CYS A 12 -6.24 1.52 12.68
CA CYS A 12 -5.77 0.20 12.29
C CYS A 12 -5.31 -0.65 13.47
N GLU A 13 -4.44 -0.10 14.33
CA GLU A 13 -3.99 -0.82 15.53
C GLU A 13 -5.18 -1.15 16.44
N TYR A 14 -6.08 -0.20 16.64
CA TYR A 14 -7.30 -0.43 17.42
C TYR A 14 -8.15 -1.56 16.81
N ILE A 15 -8.46 -1.51 15.51
CA ILE A 15 -9.29 -2.51 14.83
C ILE A 15 -8.62 -3.89 14.80
N MET A 16 -7.31 -3.95 14.56
CA MET A 16 -6.56 -5.21 14.57
C MET A 16 -6.57 -5.83 15.97
N SER A 17 -6.43 -5.03 17.04
CA SER A 17 -6.42 -5.54 18.42
C SER A 17 -7.73 -6.25 18.80
N GLN A 18 -8.84 -5.86 18.17
CA GLN A 18 -10.16 -6.44 18.39
C GLN A 18 -10.41 -7.71 17.56
N THR A 19 -9.50 -8.08 16.66
CA THR A 19 -9.65 -9.22 15.75
C THR A 19 -8.51 -10.22 15.90
N ARG A 20 -8.72 -11.47 15.49
CA ARG A 20 -7.66 -12.52 15.52
C ARG A 20 -6.52 -12.29 14.52
N ILE A 21 -6.58 -11.19 13.78
CA ILE A 21 -5.63 -10.79 12.73
C ILE A 21 -4.45 -10.01 13.31
N TRP A 22 -4.44 -9.76 14.63
CA TRP A 22 -3.33 -9.12 15.34
C TRP A 22 -1.99 -9.74 14.93
N TYR A 23 -1.02 -8.88 14.57
CA TYR A 23 0.27 -9.25 13.99
C TYR A 23 0.22 -10.14 12.73
N PHE A 24 -0.78 -9.95 11.86
CA PHE A 24 -0.87 -10.63 10.56
C PHE A 24 -0.92 -12.16 10.67
N ASN A 25 -1.66 -12.68 11.66
CA ASN A 25 -1.90 -14.11 11.76
C ASN A 25 -2.64 -14.62 10.52
N VAL A 26 -1.93 -15.39 9.68
CA VAL A 26 -2.40 -15.85 8.38
C VAL A 26 -3.56 -16.85 8.46
N ASP A 27 -3.64 -17.61 9.54
CA ASP A 27 -4.71 -18.60 9.72
C ASP A 27 -6.05 -17.90 9.98
N ALA A 28 -6.01 -16.76 10.67
CA ALA A 28 -7.17 -15.93 10.97
C ALA A 28 -7.79 -15.27 9.72
N PHE A 29 -7.09 -15.23 8.59
CA PHE A 29 -7.65 -14.69 7.33
C PHE A 29 -8.77 -15.55 6.78
N TYR A 30 -8.72 -16.86 7.01
CA TYR A 30 -9.64 -17.83 6.43
C TYR A 30 -10.53 -18.49 7.49
N ASP A 31 -10.15 -18.41 8.77
CA ASP A 31 -10.97 -18.88 9.89
C ASP A 31 -12.31 -18.13 9.94
N GLY A 32 -13.43 -18.87 9.95
CA GLY A 32 -14.78 -18.30 9.98
C GLY A 32 -15.28 -17.68 8.66
N TYR A 33 -14.64 -17.97 7.53
CA TYR A 33 -15.13 -17.55 6.20
C TYR A 33 -16.50 -18.19 5.88
N PRO A 34 -17.50 -17.43 5.35
CA PRO A 34 -17.45 -16.03 4.93
C PRO A 34 -17.72 -15.02 6.07
N HIS A 35 -16.87 -13.99 6.17
CA HIS A 35 -17.02 -12.91 7.14
C HIS A 35 -18.12 -11.93 6.69
N LYS A 36 -19.38 -12.22 7.01
CA LYS A 36 -20.53 -11.38 6.62
C LYS A 36 -20.76 -10.21 7.58
N THR A 37 -20.44 -10.38 8.85
CA THR A 37 -20.63 -9.38 9.90
C THR A 37 -19.29 -8.82 10.34
N HIS A 38 -19.18 -7.50 10.31
CA HIS A 38 -18.00 -6.78 10.77
C HIS A 38 -18.43 -5.71 11.76
N ASN A 39 -17.54 -5.38 12.70
CA ASN A 39 -17.74 -4.24 13.58
C ASN A 39 -17.92 -2.96 12.75
N ILE A 40 -18.74 -2.03 13.22
CA ILE A 40 -18.99 -0.74 12.55
C ILE A 40 -17.69 0.04 12.32
N TYR A 41 -16.73 -0.03 13.25
CA TYR A 41 -15.42 0.60 13.09
C TYR A 41 -14.61 -0.02 11.96
N PHE A 42 -14.62 -1.35 11.84
CA PHE A 42 -13.97 -2.08 10.74
C PHE A 42 -14.59 -1.67 9.39
N LYS A 43 -15.92 -1.69 9.31
CA LYS A 43 -16.64 -1.37 8.08
C LYS A 43 -16.44 0.10 7.68
N GLY A 44 -16.49 1.01 8.64
CA GLY A 44 -16.23 2.43 8.45
C GLY A 44 -14.82 2.67 7.92
N TYR A 45 -13.81 2.09 8.56
CA TYR A 45 -12.41 2.17 8.13
C TYR A 45 -12.23 1.65 6.70
N TYR A 46 -12.71 0.44 6.42
CA TYR A 46 -12.53 -0.19 5.11
C TYR A 46 -13.18 0.61 3.97
N LEU A 47 -14.42 1.09 4.18
CA LEU A 47 -15.14 1.89 3.18
C LEU A 47 -14.55 3.29 3.01
N LEU A 48 -14.09 3.91 4.09
CA LEU A 48 -13.43 5.22 4.04
C LEU A 48 -12.08 5.13 3.32
N GLN A 49 -11.30 4.07 3.57
CA GLN A 49 -10.08 3.79 2.82
C GLN A 49 -10.39 3.59 1.34
N PHE A 50 -11.38 2.76 1.00
CA PHE A 50 -11.80 2.56 -0.39
C PHE A 50 -12.24 3.87 -1.08
N SER A 51 -13.00 4.71 -0.37
CA SER A 51 -13.45 6.01 -0.88
C SER A 51 -12.28 6.95 -1.15
N TYR A 52 -11.29 6.97 -0.27
CA TYR A 52 -10.06 7.75 -0.46
C TYR A 52 -9.27 7.29 -1.69
N TRP A 53 -9.11 5.97 -1.88
CA TRP A 53 -8.42 5.43 -3.06
C TRP A 53 -9.15 5.72 -4.39
N ILE A 54 -10.49 5.71 -4.36
CA ILE A 54 -11.31 6.16 -5.50
C ILE A 54 -11.07 7.65 -5.77
N GLN A 55 -11.13 8.48 -4.73
CA GLN A 55 -10.89 9.92 -4.86
C GLN A 55 -9.51 10.22 -5.44
N GLN A 56 -8.46 9.52 -4.99
CA GLN A 56 -7.12 9.67 -5.55
C GLN A 56 -7.07 9.20 -7.01
N THR A 57 -7.78 8.14 -7.37
CA THR A 57 -7.85 7.72 -8.78
C THR A 57 -8.48 8.79 -9.67
N PHE A 58 -9.54 9.48 -9.20
CA PHE A 58 -10.12 10.61 -9.94
C PHE A 58 -9.15 11.77 -10.11
N VAL A 59 -8.39 12.12 -9.07
CA VAL A 59 -7.36 13.17 -9.13
C VAL A 59 -6.31 12.84 -10.20
N LEU A 60 -5.89 11.58 -10.28
CA LEU A 60 -4.93 11.11 -11.29
C LEU A 60 -5.51 11.10 -12.71
N LEU A 61 -6.74 10.60 -12.89
CA LEU A 61 -7.38 10.51 -14.20
C LEU A 61 -7.67 11.89 -14.80
N LEU A 62 -8.09 12.83 -13.96
CA LEU A 62 -8.35 14.22 -14.35
C LEU A 62 -7.06 15.03 -14.50
N LYS A 63 -5.88 14.44 -14.22
CA LYS A 63 -4.57 15.09 -14.27
C LYS A 63 -4.52 16.41 -13.50
N LEU A 64 -5.18 16.44 -12.34
CA LEU A 64 -5.17 17.62 -11.46
C LEU A 64 -3.78 17.86 -10.86
N GLU A 65 -2.91 16.84 -10.84
CA GLU A 65 -1.48 16.93 -10.49
C GLU A 65 -0.62 16.78 -11.76
N LYS A 66 0.45 17.58 -11.89
CA LYS A 66 1.39 17.49 -13.01
C LYS A 66 1.96 16.07 -13.09
N PRO A 67 1.89 15.38 -14.25
CA PRO A 67 2.36 14.01 -14.37
C PRO A 67 3.87 13.92 -14.16
N ARG A 68 4.29 13.06 -13.24
CA ARG A 68 5.70 12.75 -12.94
C ARG A 68 6.22 11.63 -13.85
N LYS A 69 7.54 11.43 -13.89
CA LYS A 69 8.20 10.41 -14.74
C LYS A 69 7.71 8.98 -14.48
N ASP A 70 7.20 8.69 -13.29
CA ASP A 70 6.66 7.40 -12.85
C ASP A 70 5.12 7.30 -12.90
N PHE A 71 4.47 8.16 -13.70
CA PHE A 71 3.01 8.23 -13.81
C PHE A 71 2.38 6.90 -14.25
N ARG A 72 3.03 6.16 -15.16
CA ARG A 72 2.49 4.90 -15.68
C ARG A 72 2.43 3.82 -14.62
N GLU A 73 3.50 3.67 -13.85
CA GLU A 73 3.61 2.73 -12.74
C GLU A 73 2.58 3.08 -11.66
N PHE A 74 2.40 4.39 -11.39
CA PHE A 74 1.40 4.88 -10.44
C PHE A 74 -0.03 4.58 -10.88
N VAL A 75 -0.36 4.73 -12.17
CA VAL A 75 -1.70 4.39 -12.71
C VAL A 75 -1.95 2.88 -12.66
N ILE A 76 -0.98 2.06 -13.08
CA ILE A 76 -1.10 0.59 -13.03
C ILE A 76 -1.34 0.13 -11.59
N HIS A 77 -0.62 0.70 -10.61
CA HIS A 77 -0.83 0.46 -9.20
C HIS A 77 -2.26 0.77 -8.76
N HIS A 78 -2.81 1.93 -9.13
CA HIS A 78 -4.17 2.33 -8.75
C HIS A 78 -5.24 1.39 -9.32
N ILE A 79 -5.05 0.92 -10.56
CA ILE A 79 -5.96 -0.05 -11.17
C ILE A 79 -5.90 -1.39 -10.40
N ILE A 80 -4.70 -1.90 -10.12
CA ILE A 80 -4.53 -3.18 -9.39
C ILE A 80 -5.13 -3.09 -7.99
N THR A 81 -4.84 -2.01 -7.26
CA THR A 81 -5.33 -1.82 -5.89
C THR A 81 -6.84 -1.66 -5.84
N LEU A 82 -7.46 -0.88 -6.73
CA LEU A 82 -8.93 -0.77 -6.80
C LEU A 82 -9.61 -2.11 -7.10
N ILE A 83 -9.04 -2.91 -8.02
CA ILE A 83 -9.55 -4.26 -8.31
C ILE A 83 -9.40 -5.16 -7.08
N LEU A 84 -8.24 -5.12 -6.41
CA LEU A 84 -7.97 -5.93 -5.22
C LEU A 84 -8.96 -5.62 -4.09
N ILE A 85 -9.21 -4.33 -3.82
CA ILE A 85 -10.14 -3.87 -2.79
C ILE A 85 -11.58 -4.23 -3.16
N GLY A 86 -11.99 -3.97 -4.41
CA GLY A 86 -13.33 -4.26 -4.91
C GLY A 86 -13.66 -5.76 -4.85
N LEU A 87 -12.74 -6.62 -5.29
CA LEU A 87 -12.92 -8.07 -5.24
C LEU A 87 -12.87 -8.60 -3.80
N SER A 88 -11.98 -8.05 -2.97
CA SER A 88 -11.91 -8.39 -1.54
C SER A 88 -13.25 -8.12 -0.84
N TYR A 89 -13.86 -6.96 -1.08
CA TYR A 89 -15.17 -6.62 -0.52
C TYR A 89 -16.30 -7.49 -1.10
N ARG A 90 -16.32 -7.69 -2.43
CA ARG A 90 -17.37 -8.46 -3.12
C ARG A 90 -17.40 -9.94 -2.73
N PHE A 91 -16.23 -10.53 -2.45
CA PHE A 91 -16.06 -11.93 -2.12
C PHE A 91 -15.81 -12.20 -0.63
N HIS A 92 -15.93 -11.17 0.22
CA HIS A 92 -15.78 -11.27 1.68
C HIS A 92 -14.38 -11.72 2.15
N PHE A 93 -13.32 -11.37 1.41
CA PHE A 93 -11.91 -11.56 1.82
C PHE A 93 -11.35 -10.31 2.52
N THR A 94 -12.20 -9.63 3.29
CA THR A 94 -11.95 -8.32 3.89
C THR A 94 -10.77 -8.31 4.86
N TYR A 95 -10.48 -9.41 5.55
CA TYR A 95 -9.34 -9.53 6.46
C TYR A 95 -7.98 -9.55 5.76
N LEU A 96 -7.90 -10.24 4.62
CA LEU A 96 -6.72 -10.19 3.76
C LEU A 96 -6.56 -8.78 3.18
N GLY A 97 -7.65 -8.19 2.67
CA GLY A 97 -7.63 -6.82 2.14
C GLY A 97 -7.24 -5.77 3.19
N LEU A 98 -7.75 -5.89 4.43
CA LEU A 98 -7.37 -5.02 5.54
C LEU A 98 -5.87 -5.13 5.85
N SER A 99 -5.35 -6.36 5.89
CA SER A 99 -3.93 -6.59 6.15
C SER A 99 -3.05 -5.91 5.09
N VAL A 100 -3.42 -6.02 3.82
CA VAL A 100 -2.73 -5.33 2.73
C VAL A 100 -2.80 -3.81 2.91
N PHE A 101 -3.96 -3.22 3.21
CA PHE A 101 -4.08 -1.78 3.48
C PHE A 101 -3.11 -1.32 4.57
N ILE A 102 -3.11 -1.99 5.71
CA ILE A 102 -2.30 -1.60 6.87
C ILE A 102 -0.82 -1.60 6.53
N THR A 103 -0.33 -2.66 5.87
CA THR A 103 1.08 -2.75 5.48
C THR A 103 1.51 -1.65 4.52
N MET A 104 0.65 -1.32 3.55
CA MET A 104 0.96 -0.34 2.52
C MET A 104 0.89 1.08 3.08
N ASP A 105 -0.20 1.42 3.78
CA ASP A 105 -0.44 2.76 4.34
C ASP A 105 0.60 3.11 5.41
N THR A 106 1.02 2.15 6.25
CA THR A 106 2.03 2.40 7.29
C THR A 106 3.32 2.92 6.66
N THR A 107 3.75 2.35 5.54
CA THR A 107 4.98 2.78 4.86
C THR A 107 4.86 4.19 4.25
N ASP A 108 3.64 4.58 3.84
CA ASP A 108 3.36 5.86 3.20
C ASP A 108 3.31 7.03 4.20
N VAL A 109 2.91 6.75 5.45
CA VAL A 109 3.06 7.69 6.58
C VAL A 109 4.52 8.11 6.73
N PHE A 110 5.44 7.14 6.74
CA PHE A 110 6.88 7.41 6.90
C PHE A 110 7.49 8.09 5.67
N LEU A 111 7.02 7.78 4.46
CA LEU A 111 7.43 8.50 3.25
C LEU A 111 7.02 9.98 3.31
N SER A 112 5.81 10.26 3.79
CA SER A 112 5.31 11.62 3.93
C SER A 112 6.02 12.38 5.05
N LEU A 113 6.33 11.70 6.16
CA LEU A 113 7.15 12.23 7.24
C LEU A 113 8.55 12.60 6.77
N LEU A 114 9.20 11.74 5.98
CA LEU A 114 10.50 12.00 5.39
C LEU A 114 10.48 13.26 4.52
N LYS A 115 9.48 13.42 3.65
CA LYS A 115 9.32 14.61 2.81
C LYS A 115 9.14 15.88 3.63
N LEU A 116 8.35 15.80 4.70
CA LEU A 116 8.15 16.92 5.63
C LEU A 116 9.46 17.30 6.33
N MET A 117 10.23 16.32 6.80
CA MET A 117 11.52 16.57 7.44
C MET A 117 12.55 17.16 6.48
N ASN A 118 12.54 16.73 5.21
CA ASN A 118 13.36 17.32 4.16
C ASN A 118 12.95 18.76 3.88
N TYR A 119 11.64 19.07 3.88
CA TYR A 119 11.15 20.43 3.70
C TYR A 119 11.59 21.36 4.85
N ILE A 120 11.54 20.87 6.09
CA ILE A 120 11.95 21.61 7.29
C ILE A 120 13.50 21.63 7.46
N GLN A 121 14.24 20.88 6.64
CA GLN A 121 15.71 20.75 6.71
C GLN A 121 16.21 20.27 8.09
N CYS A 122 15.51 19.30 8.68
CA CYS A 122 15.86 18.75 9.99
C CYS A 122 17.05 17.78 9.92
N LYS A 123 18.02 17.90 10.84
CA LYS A 123 19.23 17.04 10.90
C LYS A 123 18.95 15.54 11.11
N GLY A 124 17.75 15.16 11.54
CA GLY A 124 17.34 13.77 11.74
C GLY A 124 16.90 13.02 10.47
N GLN A 125 16.89 13.67 9.31
CA GLN A 125 16.38 13.10 8.06
C GLN A 125 17.04 11.78 7.66
N ALA A 126 18.36 11.66 7.79
CA ALA A 126 19.09 10.44 7.42
C ALA A 126 18.66 9.21 8.23
N PHE A 127 18.41 9.40 9.53
CA PHE A 127 17.93 8.34 10.41
C PHE A 127 16.52 7.88 10.02
N VAL A 128 15.61 8.84 9.78
CA VAL A 128 14.24 8.54 9.34
C VAL A 128 14.22 7.90 7.96
N PHE A 129 15.13 8.30 7.06
CA PHE A 129 15.28 7.68 5.75
C PHE A 129 15.73 6.22 5.83
N GLY A 130 16.75 5.93 6.66
CA GLY A 130 17.19 4.54 6.90
C GLY A 130 16.07 3.69 7.51
N PHE A 131 15.36 4.22 8.50
CA PHE A 131 14.21 3.55 9.10
C PHE A 131 13.09 3.30 8.10
N PHE A 132 12.79 4.28 7.24
CA PHE A 132 11.82 4.15 6.15
C PHE A 132 12.16 3.00 5.20
N ILE A 133 13.42 2.82 4.81
CA ILE A 133 13.84 1.70 3.94
C ILE A 133 13.59 0.35 4.62
N LEU A 134 13.95 0.22 5.91
CA LEU A 134 13.72 -1.01 6.67
C LEU A 134 12.22 -1.33 6.76
N LEU A 135 11.41 -0.32 7.06
CA LEU A 135 9.97 -0.45 7.17
C LEU A 135 9.32 -0.75 5.82
N TRP A 136 9.83 -0.18 4.72
CA TRP A 136 9.43 -0.51 3.35
C TRP A 136 9.66 -1.98 3.03
N ILE A 137 10.86 -2.49 3.32
CA ILE A 137 11.22 -3.88 3.03
C ILE A 137 10.36 -4.83 3.87
N TYR A 138 10.19 -4.53 5.15
CA TYR A 138 9.36 -5.35 6.03
C TYR A 138 7.88 -5.33 5.62
N GLY A 139 7.29 -4.13 5.50
CA GLY A 139 5.87 -3.95 5.23
C GLY A 139 5.46 -4.40 3.84
N ARG A 140 6.19 -3.99 2.80
CA ARG A 140 5.78 -4.21 1.41
C ARG A 140 6.35 -5.47 0.78
N HIS A 141 7.48 -6.00 1.25
CA HIS A 141 8.07 -7.21 0.67
C HIS A 141 7.91 -8.43 1.56
N TYR A 142 8.39 -8.39 2.81
CA TYR A 142 8.33 -9.55 3.69
C TYR A 142 6.87 -9.97 3.97
N LEU A 143 6.01 -9.05 4.41
CA LEU A 143 4.60 -9.39 4.70
C LEU A 143 3.81 -9.76 3.44
N ASN A 144 4.09 -9.13 2.29
CA ASN A 144 3.43 -9.50 1.04
C ASN A 144 3.82 -10.93 0.61
N ILE A 145 5.08 -11.32 0.75
CA ILE A 145 5.53 -12.71 0.50
C ILE A 145 4.83 -13.68 1.46
N VAL A 146 4.66 -13.30 2.73
CA VAL A 146 3.89 -14.10 3.70
C VAL A 146 2.43 -14.26 3.26
N PHE A 147 1.79 -13.20 2.74
CA PHE A 147 0.43 -13.28 2.20
C PHE A 147 0.34 -14.17 0.97
N LEU A 148 1.29 -14.06 0.03
CA LEU A 148 1.38 -14.94 -1.14
C LEU A 148 1.56 -16.41 -0.74
N TYR A 149 2.42 -16.68 0.25
CA TYR A 149 2.63 -18.02 0.79
C TYR A 149 1.36 -18.57 1.47
N SER A 150 0.64 -17.73 2.22
CA SER A 150 -0.64 -18.07 2.86
C SER A 150 -1.70 -18.44 1.81
N ILE A 151 -1.76 -17.73 0.69
CA ILE A 151 -2.68 -18.07 -0.41
C ILE A 151 -2.33 -19.41 -1.06
N PHE A 152 -1.05 -19.77 -1.12
CA PHE A 152 -0.64 -21.06 -1.68
C PHE A 152 -0.93 -22.22 -0.72
N THR A 153 -0.63 -22.05 0.57
CA THR A 153 -0.65 -23.14 1.56
C THR A 153 -1.92 -23.23 2.38
N SER A 154 -2.47 -22.10 2.83
CA SER A 154 -3.55 -22.05 3.82
C SER A 154 -4.92 -21.86 3.17
N PHE A 155 -4.95 -21.22 1.99
CA PHE A 155 -6.20 -20.98 1.25
C PHE A 155 -6.94 -22.27 0.92
N LYS A 156 -6.31 -23.39 0.58
CA LYS A 156 -7.08 -24.61 0.29
C LYS A 156 -7.57 -25.32 1.56
N HIS A 157 -6.83 -25.18 2.66
CA HIS A 157 -6.96 -26.05 3.82
C HIS A 157 -7.86 -25.47 4.94
N ILE A 158 -7.95 -24.14 5.07
CA ILE A 158 -8.66 -23.50 6.18
C ILE A 158 -10.02 -22.96 5.71
N GLY A 159 -11.12 -23.59 6.11
CA GLY A 159 -12.49 -23.17 5.78
C GLY A 159 -13.05 -23.76 4.47
N PRO A 160 -14.35 -23.55 4.16
CA PRO A 160 -15.05 -24.26 3.09
C PRO A 160 -14.53 -23.86 1.71
N TYR A 161 -13.88 -24.80 1.01
CA TYR A 161 -13.38 -24.63 -0.36
C TYR A 161 -14.44 -25.06 -1.38
N GLU A 162 -15.52 -24.30 -1.46
CA GLU A 162 -16.65 -24.57 -2.35
C GLU A 162 -17.14 -23.28 -3.00
N LEU A 163 -17.52 -23.36 -4.27
CA LEU A 163 -18.19 -22.27 -4.97
C LEU A 163 -19.71 -22.45 -4.81
N SER A 164 -20.32 -21.67 -3.91
CA SER A 164 -21.78 -21.65 -3.71
C SER A 164 -22.28 -20.21 -3.68
N TRP A 165 -22.96 -19.82 -4.76
CA TRP A 165 -23.57 -18.49 -4.89
C TRP A 165 -24.67 -18.24 -3.86
N GLU A 166 -25.44 -19.27 -3.51
CA GLU A 166 -26.52 -19.19 -2.51
C GLU A 166 -25.99 -18.96 -1.09
N LYS A 167 -24.90 -19.66 -0.72
CA LYS A 167 -24.28 -19.52 0.61
C LYS A 167 -23.34 -18.31 0.69
N GLY A 168 -22.97 -17.73 -0.46
CA GLY A 168 -21.98 -16.66 -0.58
C GLY A 168 -20.54 -17.16 -0.37
N HIS A 169 -20.28 -18.43 -0.69
CA HIS A 169 -18.94 -19.01 -0.64
C HIS A 169 -18.29 -18.84 -2.02
N TYR A 170 -17.25 -18.03 -2.10
CA TYR A 170 -16.55 -17.71 -3.35
C TYR A 170 -15.14 -18.29 -3.41
N LYS A 171 -14.85 -19.20 -2.48
CA LYS A 171 -13.53 -19.78 -2.30
C LYS A 171 -13.34 -20.94 -3.28
N CYS A 172 -12.65 -20.67 -4.38
CA CYS A 172 -12.39 -21.64 -5.44
C CYS A 172 -11.00 -21.40 -6.06
N TRP A 173 -10.59 -22.29 -6.95
CA TRP A 173 -9.28 -22.21 -7.61
C TRP A 173 -9.14 -20.93 -8.44
N ILE A 174 -10.24 -20.47 -9.04
CA ILE A 174 -10.30 -19.23 -9.83
C ILE A 174 -10.02 -18.04 -8.91
N SER A 175 -10.70 -17.96 -7.77
CA SER A 175 -10.50 -16.89 -6.79
C SER A 175 -9.07 -16.90 -6.24
N GLN A 176 -8.51 -18.09 -5.97
CA GLN A 176 -7.13 -18.24 -5.52
C GLN A 176 -6.14 -17.69 -6.54
N VAL A 177 -6.29 -18.05 -7.82
CA VAL A 177 -5.41 -17.58 -8.90
C VAL A 177 -5.54 -16.06 -9.11
N ILE A 178 -6.75 -15.51 -9.08
CA ILE A 178 -6.98 -14.07 -9.25
C ILE A 178 -6.31 -13.29 -8.12
N ILE A 179 -6.55 -13.66 -6.86
CA ILE A 179 -5.96 -12.95 -5.70
C ILE A 179 -4.43 -13.07 -5.74
N PHE A 180 -3.90 -14.26 -6.08
CA PHE A 180 -2.47 -14.48 -6.20
C PHE A 180 -1.84 -13.59 -7.28
N ILE A 181 -2.42 -13.54 -8.49
CA ILE A 181 -1.92 -12.71 -9.59
C ILE A 181 -1.97 -11.23 -9.22
N LEU A 182 -3.05 -10.77 -8.59
CA LEU A 182 -3.18 -9.36 -8.19
C LEU A 182 -2.16 -8.97 -7.12
N LEU A 183 -1.93 -9.80 -6.10
CA LEU A 183 -0.90 -9.55 -5.09
C LEU A 183 0.51 -9.65 -5.67
N LEU A 184 0.75 -10.57 -6.60
CA LEU A 184 2.02 -10.66 -7.30
C LEU A 184 2.28 -9.41 -8.16
N ALA A 185 1.27 -8.92 -8.86
CA ALA A 185 1.37 -7.69 -9.64
C ALA A 185 1.65 -6.48 -8.72
N LEU A 186 1.01 -6.42 -7.55
CA LEU A 186 1.30 -5.42 -6.53
C LEU A 186 2.75 -5.52 -6.02
N GLN A 187 3.25 -6.73 -5.80
CA GLN A 187 4.63 -7.00 -5.40
C GLN A 187 5.64 -6.53 -6.46
N ILE A 188 5.36 -6.76 -7.74
CA ILE A 188 6.21 -6.31 -8.85
C ILE A 188 6.34 -4.79 -8.84
N VAL A 189 5.23 -4.06 -8.68
CA VAL A 189 5.26 -2.60 -8.60
C VAL A 189 6.05 -2.13 -7.37
N ASN A 190 5.86 -2.78 -6.21
CA ASN A 190 6.63 -2.46 -5.01
C ASN A 190 8.14 -2.67 -5.19
N ILE A 191 8.56 -3.69 -5.95
CA ILE A 191 9.98 -3.94 -6.25
C ILE A 191 10.55 -2.82 -7.13
N LEU A 192 9.81 -2.39 -8.17
CA LEU A 192 10.22 -1.26 -9.01
C LEU A 192 10.45 0.00 -8.16
N TRP A 193 9.59 0.25 -7.19
CA TRP A 193 9.73 1.40 -6.30
C TRP A 193 10.88 1.23 -5.30
N LEU A 194 11.13 0.03 -4.79
CA LEU A 194 12.31 -0.24 -3.96
C LEU A 194 13.60 0.08 -4.72
N VAL A 195 13.70 -0.30 -6.00
CA VAL A 195 14.88 0.02 -6.82
C VAL A 195 15.09 1.54 -6.91
N MET A 196 14.01 2.32 -7.08
CA MET A 196 14.10 3.79 -7.07
C MET A 196 14.54 4.33 -5.71
N ILE A 197 13.99 3.81 -4.61
CA ILE A 197 14.36 4.23 -3.24
C ILE A 197 15.83 3.92 -2.96
N LEU A 198 16.32 2.74 -3.32
CA LEU A 198 17.72 2.36 -3.15
C LEU A 198 18.66 3.21 -4.01
N ARG A 199 18.24 3.60 -5.22
CA ARG A 199 19.00 4.50 -6.07
C ARG A 199 19.15 5.89 -5.43
N ILE A 200 18.09 6.41 -4.83
CA ILE A 200 18.12 7.67 -4.06
C ILE A 200 19.02 7.51 -2.82
N ALA A 201 18.91 6.36 -2.12
CA ALA A 201 19.75 6.08 -0.96
C ALA A 201 21.24 6.05 -1.29
N TYR A 202 21.61 5.40 -2.39
CA TYR A 202 22.98 5.38 -2.88
C TYR A 202 23.48 6.79 -3.19
N ARG A 203 22.67 7.62 -3.88
CA ARG A 203 23.03 9.01 -4.17
C ARG A 203 23.21 9.84 -2.89
N PHE A 204 22.31 9.69 -1.92
CA PHE A 204 22.38 10.39 -0.64
C PHE A 204 23.67 10.05 0.14
N VAL A 205 24.05 8.77 0.17
CA VAL A 205 25.28 8.32 0.87
C VAL A 205 26.55 8.79 0.16
N VAL A 206 26.56 8.81 -1.18
CA VAL A 206 27.77 9.13 -1.97
C VAL A 206 27.95 10.63 -2.20
N HIS A 207 26.87 11.38 -2.43
CA HIS A 207 26.92 12.78 -2.86
C HIS A 207 26.38 13.76 -1.80
N GLY A 208 25.78 13.30 -0.70
CA GLY A 208 25.26 14.16 0.37
C GLY A 208 24.02 14.98 -0.01
N GLU A 209 23.50 14.85 -1.24
CA GLU A 209 22.33 15.58 -1.73
C GLU A 209 21.08 14.69 -1.73
N ALA A 210 20.07 15.07 -0.95
CA ALA A 210 18.76 14.43 -0.90
C ALA A 210 17.81 14.93 -1.99
N LYS A 211 18.27 15.05 -3.24
CA LYS A 211 17.42 15.47 -4.36
C LYS A 211 16.62 14.30 -4.92
N ASP A 212 15.30 14.43 -4.93
CA ASP A 212 14.34 13.47 -5.47
C ASP A 212 14.29 13.59 -7.01
N ASP A 213 14.76 12.57 -7.74
CA ASP A 213 14.75 12.51 -9.21
C ASP A 213 13.33 12.49 -9.84
N ARG A 214 12.26 12.48 -9.00
CA ARG A 214 10.85 12.41 -9.43
C ARG A 214 10.22 13.78 -9.75
N SER A 215 10.84 14.90 -9.40
CA SER A 215 10.40 16.25 -9.82
C SER A 215 11.18 16.72 -11.06
N ASP A 216 10.49 17.27 -12.06
CA ASP A 216 11.14 17.92 -13.21
C ASP A 216 12.11 19.02 -12.76
N ASP A 217 13.38 18.91 -13.17
CA ASP A 217 14.41 19.96 -13.10
C ASP A 217 14.11 21.16 -14.03
N GLU A 218 12.85 21.56 -14.22
CA GLU A 218 12.51 22.72 -15.07
C GLU A 218 12.40 24.01 -14.27
N ASP A 219 11.98 23.98 -13.00
CA ASP A 219 11.90 25.19 -12.18
C ASP A 219 13.28 25.71 -11.77
N GLU A 220 14.31 24.85 -11.71
CA GLU A 220 15.69 25.25 -11.36
C GLU A 220 16.48 25.78 -12.57
N LYS A 221 16.05 25.43 -13.80
CA LYS A 221 16.63 25.95 -15.05
C LYS A 221 16.12 27.35 -15.42
N LEU A 222 14.93 27.72 -14.97
CA LEU A 222 14.38 29.07 -15.15
C LEU A 222 15.06 30.09 -14.22
N LEU A 223 15.35 29.70 -12.97
CA LEU A 223 16.04 30.55 -12.00
C LEU A 223 17.54 30.75 -12.27
N THR A 224 18.15 29.87 -13.07
CA THR A 224 19.55 30.00 -13.50
C THR A 224 19.70 30.81 -14.79
N LYS A 225 18.65 30.93 -15.61
CA LYS A 225 18.65 31.81 -16.79
C LYS A 225 18.41 33.28 -16.44
N GLU A 226 17.53 33.59 -15.47
CA GLU A 226 17.28 34.99 -15.08
C GLU A 226 18.41 35.63 -14.26
N LYS A 227 19.35 34.84 -13.73
CA LYS A 227 20.57 35.36 -13.06
C LYS A 227 21.77 35.51 -14.00
N GLY A 228 21.61 35.17 -15.28
CA GLY A 228 22.66 35.15 -16.28
C GLY A 228 22.48 36.14 -17.44
N GLU A 229 21.50 37.04 -17.37
CA GLU A 229 21.33 38.20 -18.28
C GLU A 229 21.44 39.52 -17.51
#